data_AF-A0A316FHX4-F1
#
_entry.id   AF-A0A316FHX4-F1
#
_cell.length_a   1.000
_cell.length_b   1.000
_cell.length_c   1.000
_cell.angle_alpha   90.00
_cell.angle_beta   90.00
_cell.angle_gamma   90.00
#
_symmetry.space_group_name_H-M   'P 1'
#
loop_
_entity.id
_entity.type
_entity.pdbx_description
1 polymer ?
#
loop_
_entity_poly.entity_id
_entity_poly.type
_entity_poly.pdbx_seq_one_letter_code
_entity_poly.pdbx_strand_id
1 'polypeptide(L)'
;MSDPAAIVRNMIERPTVRWRNQIAEQDAEIAAGTLAPEKAYAVQLWPPAFTTAVDTVLAAYEQDVAVVDTTSDEAVWATVETVVVGLNQADEEFGAIETGEREELAEYIDAVLTGAGVDVAALTARGGHHRGELTDSWRDW
;
A
#
# COMPACT_ATOMS: atom_id res chain seq x y z
N MET A 1 -12.58 -16.99 23.30
CA MET A 1 -13.25 -17.24 22.01
C MET A 1 -12.70 -16.20 21.06
N SER A 2 -11.71 -16.58 20.24
CA SER A 2 -11.14 -15.67 19.25
C SER A 2 -12.16 -15.47 18.14
N ASP A 3 -12.41 -14.21 17.79
CA ASP A 3 -13.26 -13.82 16.67
C ASP A 3 -12.60 -14.31 15.37
N PRO A 4 -13.23 -15.19 14.57
CA PRO A 4 -12.69 -15.63 13.29
C PRO A 4 -12.48 -14.45 12.31
N ALA A 5 -13.20 -13.33 12.48
CA ALA A 5 -12.95 -12.10 11.72
C ALA A 5 -11.64 -11.40 12.13
N ALA A 6 -11.17 -11.59 13.37
CA ALA A 6 -9.88 -11.07 13.83
C ALA A 6 -8.69 -11.86 13.28
N ILE A 7 -8.87 -13.12 12.87
CA ILE A 7 -7.82 -13.94 12.24
C ILE A 7 -7.63 -13.55 10.77
N VAL A 8 -8.70 -13.17 10.07
CA VAL A 8 -8.62 -12.68 8.67
C VAL A 8 -7.97 -11.28 8.59
N ARG A 9 -8.16 -10.44 9.62
CA ARG A 9 -7.45 -9.15 9.78
C ARG A 9 -5.91 -9.26 9.88
N ASN A 10 -5.35 -10.47 9.93
CA ASN A 10 -3.94 -10.72 10.23
C ASN A 10 -3.12 -11.25 9.03
N MET A 11 -3.58 -11.14 7.79
CA MET A 11 -2.85 -11.70 6.63
C MET A 11 -2.23 -10.72 5.64
N ILE A 12 -2.53 -9.42 5.72
CA ILE A 12 -1.95 -8.42 4.81
C ILE A 12 -1.50 -7.23 5.65
N GLU A 13 -0.22 -7.22 6.00
CA GLU A 13 0.41 -6.10 6.70
C GLU A 13 0.59 -4.93 5.73
N ARG A 14 0.27 -3.71 6.17
CA ARG A 14 0.48 -2.52 5.33
C ARG A 14 1.97 -2.25 5.15
N PRO A 15 2.43 -1.83 3.96
CA PRO A 15 3.83 -1.46 3.72
C PRO A 15 4.37 -0.43 4.72
N THR A 16 3.54 0.53 5.12
CA THR A 16 3.85 1.56 6.11
C THR A 16 4.26 1.01 7.48
N VAL A 17 3.83 -0.20 7.86
CA VAL A 17 4.27 -0.85 9.10
C VAL A 17 5.75 -1.22 8.99
N ARG A 18 6.15 -1.85 7.89
CA ARG A 18 7.55 -2.18 7.60
C ARG A 18 8.41 -0.92 7.53
N TRP A 19 7.94 0.12 6.84
CA TRP A 19 8.65 1.40 6.73
C TRP A 19 8.90 2.01 8.10
N ARG A 20 7.89 2.04 8.98
CA ARG A 20 8.05 2.55 10.36
C ARG A 20 8.97 1.71 11.23
N ASN A 21 8.95 0.39 11.07
CA ASN A 21 9.88 -0.49 11.77
C ASN A 21 11.33 -0.17 11.39
N GLN A 22 11.59 0.10 10.10
CA GLN A 22 12.90 0.46 9.61
C GLN A 22 13.35 1.86 10.07
N ILE A 23 12.42 2.83 10.15
CA ILE A 23 12.67 4.15 10.77
C ILE A 23 13.10 3.95 12.23
N ALA A 24 12.33 3.19 13.01
CA ALA A 24 12.61 2.96 14.42
C ALA A 24 13.94 2.23 14.65
N GLU A 25 14.29 1.29 13.77
CA GLU A 25 15.59 0.61 13.78
C GLU A 25 16.73 1.62 13.55
N GLN A 26 16.64 2.45 12.52
CA GLN A 26 17.70 3.43 12.21
C GLN A 26 17.80 4.53 13.27
N ASP A 27 16.69 4.98 13.85
CA ASP A 27 16.69 5.90 14.99
C ASP A 27 17.43 5.30 16.21
N ALA A 28 17.24 4.01 16.47
CA ALA A 28 17.95 3.31 17.54
C ALA A 28 19.46 3.19 17.24
N GLU A 29 19.83 2.92 16.00
CA GLU A 29 21.24 2.87 15.58
C GLU A 29 21.92 4.25 15.64
N ILE A 30 21.21 5.33 15.30
CA ILE A 30 21.69 6.71 15.50
C ILE A 30 21.92 6.97 16.98
N ALA A 31 20.95 6.65 17.84
CA ALA A 31 21.07 6.84 19.28
C ALA A 31 22.21 6.03 19.89
N ALA A 32 22.51 4.84 19.34
CA ALA A 32 23.64 4.01 19.73
C ALA A 32 24.98 4.49 19.15
N GLY A 33 24.97 5.47 18.22
CA GLY A 33 26.15 5.94 17.51
C GLY A 33 26.71 4.94 16.49
N THR A 34 25.93 3.94 16.10
CA THR A 34 26.31 2.90 15.12
C THR A 34 25.91 3.26 13.69
N LEU A 35 25.01 4.22 13.52
CA LEU A 35 24.62 4.79 12.24
C LEU A 35 24.77 6.32 12.27
N ALA A 36 25.39 6.87 11.23
CA ALA A 36 25.46 8.32 11.07
C ALA A 36 24.11 8.85 10.54
N PRO A 37 23.57 9.98 11.04
CA PRO A 37 22.25 10.50 10.63
C PRO A 37 22.09 10.68 9.12
N GLU A 38 23.14 11.07 8.41
CA GLU A 38 23.15 11.24 6.95
C GLU A 38 23.06 9.92 6.17
N LYS A 39 23.29 8.79 6.83
CA LYS A 39 23.16 7.44 6.27
C LYS A 39 21.83 6.77 6.61
N ALA A 40 21.01 7.39 7.45
CA ALA A 40 19.70 6.88 7.80
C ALA A 40 18.67 7.18 6.70
N TYR A 41 18.68 6.34 5.67
CA TYR A 41 17.82 6.49 4.51
C TYR A 41 16.34 6.41 4.87
N ALA A 42 15.94 5.58 5.85
CA ALA A 42 14.53 5.30 6.14
C ALA A 42 13.84 6.53 6.73
N VAL A 43 14.56 7.29 7.57
CA VAL A 43 14.06 8.54 8.16
C VAL A 43 13.84 9.62 7.08
N GLN A 44 14.67 9.61 6.03
CA GLN A 44 14.60 10.56 4.93
C GLN A 44 13.53 10.18 3.91
N LEU A 45 13.45 8.90 3.55
CA LEU A 45 12.52 8.36 2.57
C LEU A 45 11.08 8.30 3.09
N TRP A 46 10.87 7.95 4.36
CA TRP A 46 9.53 7.72 4.89
C TRP A 46 9.21 8.63 6.07
N PRO A 47 9.16 9.96 5.88
CA PRO A 47 8.84 10.86 6.97
C PRO A 47 7.46 10.52 7.58
N PRO A 48 7.24 10.78 8.89
CA PRO A 48 5.98 10.43 9.55
C PRO A 48 4.72 10.98 8.88
N ALA A 49 4.81 12.17 8.28
CA ALA A 49 3.71 12.78 7.53
C ALA A 49 3.33 11.94 6.29
N PHE A 50 4.32 11.53 5.50
CA PHE A 50 4.14 10.66 4.33
C PHE A 50 3.51 9.32 4.72
N THR A 51 4.08 8.61 5.70
CA THR A 51 3.55 7.29 6.10
C THR A 51 2.12 7.39 6.67
N THR A 52 1.76 8.51 7.29
CA THR A 52 0.40 8.78 7.77
C THR A 52 -0.57 9.06 6.62
N ALA A 53 -0.13 9.81 5.60
CA ALA A 53 -0.92 10.07 4.41
C ALA A 53 -1.22 8.76 3.64
N VAL A 54 -0.19 7.94 3.41
CA VAL A 54 -0.35 6.61 2.79
C VAL A 54 -1.30 5.73 3.59
N ASP A 55 -1.16 5.68 4.93
CA ASP A 55 -2.07 4.90 5.77
C ASP A 55 -3.52 5.34 5.72
N THR A 56 -3.75 6.64 5.54
CA THR A 56 -5.09 7.20 5.40
C THR A 56 -5.73 6.72 4.10
N VAL A 57 -4.97 6.74 3.00
CA VAL A 57 -5.42 6.26 1.69
C VAL A 57 -5.69 4.75 1.73
N LEU A 58 -4.77 3.96 2.27
CA LEU A 58 -4.95 2.51 2.40
C LEU A 58 -6.12 2.15 3.31
N ALA A 59 -6.36 2.92 4.38
CA ALA A 59 -7.52 2.69 5.26
C ALA A 59 -8.85 2.96 4.56
N ALA A 60 -8.93 4.00 3.73
CA ALA A 60 -10.13 4.28 2.94
C ALA A 60 -10.36 3.16 1.91
N TYR A 61 -9.31 2.76 1.20
CA TYR A 61 -9.35 1.67 0.24
C TYR A 61 -9.82 0.33 0.85
N GLU A 62 -9.32 -0.04 2.03
CA GLU A 62 -9.78 -1.24 2.75
C GLU A 62 -11.28 -1.18 3.08
N GLN A 63 -11.80 0.01 3.43
CA GLN A 63 -13.22 0.21 3.70
C GLN A 63 -14.05 0.10 2.42
N ASP A 64 -13.57 0.66 1.31
CA ASP A 64 -14.23 0.58 0.01
C ASP A 64 -14.29 -0.87 -0.48
N VAL A 65 -13.18 -1.62 -0.39
CA VAL A 65 -13.13 -3.04 -0.76
C VAL A 65 -14.03 -3.90 0.13
N ALA A 66 -14.23 -3.53 1.40
CA ALA A 66 -15.12 -4.29 2.28
C ALA A 66 -16.61 -4.21 1.87
N VAL A 67 -17.00 -3.23 1.04
CA VAL A 67 -18.39 -3.01 0.62
C VAL A 67 -18.59 -3.03 -0.90
N VAL A 68 -17.52 -3.12 -1.69
CA VAL A 68 -17.59 -3.14 -3.16
C VAL A 68 -18.35 -4.38 -3.67
N ASP A 69 -19.10 -4.21 -4.76
CA ASP A 69 -19.62 -5.35 -5.51
C ASP A 69 -18.48 -6.02 -6.28
N THR A 70 -17.92 -7.09 -5.71
CA THR A 70 -16.82 -7.85 -6.29
C THR A 70 -17.18 -8.60 -7.57
N THR A 71 -18.46 -8.63 -7.96
CA THR A 71 -18.91 -9.18 -9.24
C THR A 71 -18.91 -8.14 -10.36
N SER A 72 -18.73 -6.87 -10.04
CA SER A 72 -18.67 -5.75 -10.99
C SER A 72 -17.22 -5.32 -11.23
N ASP A 73 -16.68 -5.67 -12.40
CA ASP A 73 -15.34 -5.25 -12.80
C ASP A 73 -15.17 -3.73 -12.74
N GLU A 74 -16.18 -2.98 -13.19
CA GLU A 74 -16.19 -1.52 -13.16
C GLU A 74 -16.06 -0.98 -11.73
N ALA A 75 -16.81 -1.56 -10.77
CA ALA A 75 -16.74 -1.13 -9.38
C ALA A 75 -15.37 -1.45 -8.76
N VAL A 76 -14.80 -2.62 -9.08
CA VAL A 76 -13.46 -3.00 -8.60
C VAL A 76 -12.39 -2.09 -9.18
N TRP A 77 -12.41 -1.83 -10.49
CA TRP A 77 -11.45 -0.93 -11.14
C TRP A 77 -11.54 0.50 -10.61
N ALA A 78 -12.75 1.02 -10.38
CA ALA A 78 -12.93 2.35 -9.78
C ALA A 78 -12.33 2.44 -8.36
N THR A 79 -12.38 1.34 -7.61
CA THR A 79 -11.76 1.24 -6.28
C THR A 79 -10.22 1.25 -6.39
N VAL A 80 -9.65 0.55 -7.38
CA VAL A 80 -8.20 0.56 -7.68
C VAL A 80 -7.74 1.95 -8.14
N GLU A 81 -8.49 2.60 -9.03
CA GLU A 81 -8.20 3.96 -9.47
C GLU A 81 -8.14 4.92 -8.29
N THR A 82 -9.15 4.88 -7.42
CA THR A 82 -9.27 5.78 -6.27
C THR A 82 -8.08 5.66 -5.34
N VAL A 83 -7.64 4.43 -5.01
CA VAL A 83 -6.49 4.23 -4.13
C VAL A 83 -5.19 4.68 -4.79
N VAL A 84 -4.96 4.40 -6.08
CA VAL A 84 -3.74 4.82 -6.77
C VAL A 84 -3.64 6.34 -6.88
N VAL A 85 -4.74 7.02 -7.25
CA VAL A 85 -4.80 8.48 -7.31
C VAL A 85 -4.60 9.09 -5.92
N GLY A 86 -5.21 8.51 -4.88
CA GLY A 86 -5.00 8.97 -3.50
C GLY A 86 -3.55 8.82 -3.05
N LEU A 87 -2.88 7.74 -3.45
CA LEU A 87 -1.48 7.53 -3.15
C LEU A 87 -0.60 8.53 -3.95
N ASN A 88 -0.92 8.86 -5.22
CA ASN A 88 -0.18 9.89 -5.99
C ASN A 88 -0.23 11.23 -5.24
N GLN A 89 -1.39 11.59 -4.71
CA GLN A 89 -1.57 12.80 -3.90
C GLN A 89 -0.80 12.74 -2.58
N ALA A 90 -0.78 11.58 -1.94
CA ALA A 90 0.00 11.39 -0.71
C ALA A 90 1.51 11.55 -0.94
N ASP A 91 1.97 11.31 -2.17
CA ASP A 91 3.39 11.40 -2.55
C ASP A 91 3.80 12.76 -3.11
N GLU A 92 2.87 13.59 -3.60
CA GLU A 92 3.15 14.84 -4.33
C GLU A 92 4.12 15.78 -3.59
N GLU A 93 4.02 15.88 -2.26
CA GLU A 93 4.92 16.71 -1.44
C GLU A 93 6.28 16.06 -1.19
N PHE A 94 6.34 14.72 -1.16
CA PHE A 94 7.48 13.97 -0.64
C PHE A 94 8.37 13.36 -1.73
N GLY A 95 7.80 12.94 -2.86
CA GLY A 95 8.50 12.17 -3.89
C GLY A 95 9.17 10.92 -3.31
N ALA A 96 8.49 10.25 -2.40
CA ALA A 96 8.97 9.14 -1.58
C ALA A 96 8.57 7.77 -2.13
N ILE A 97 7.60 7.69 -3.02
CA ILE A 97 7.23 6.43 -3.68
C ILE A 97 8.22 6.15 -4.81
N GLU A 98 9.30 5.44 -4.48
CA GLU A 98 10.24 4.95 -5.47
C GLU A 98 9.81 3.57 -6.02
N THR A 99 10.73 2.90 -6.71
CA THR A 99 10.45 1.58 -7.30
C THR A 99 10.07 0.53 -6.27
N GLY A 100 10.71 0.53 -5.09
CA GLY A 100 10.43 -0.45 -4.03
C GLY A 100 9.05 -0.23 -3.41
N GLU A 101 8.75 1.01 -3.02
CA GLU A 101 7.48 1.38 -2.41
C GLU A 101 6.32 1.14 -3.38
N ARG A 102 6.52 1.44 -4.67
CA ARG A 102 5.54 1.15 -5.72
C ARG A 102 5.21 -0.34 -5.79
N GLU A 103 6.23 -1.21 -5.76
CA GLU A 103 6.02 -2.66 -5.79
C GLU A 103 5.28 -3.12 -4.53
N GLU A 104 5.71 -2.68 -3.34
CA GLU A 104 5.07 -3.03 -2.07
C GLU A 104 3.59 -2.55 -2.00
N LEU A 105 3.30 -1.33 -2.49
CA LEU A 105 1.94 -0.79 -2.55
C LEU A 105 1.05 -1.55 -3.54
N ALA A 106 1.59 -1.90 -4.71
CA ALA A 106 0.86 -2.67 -5.71
C ALA A 106 0.53 -4.09 -5.23
N GLU A 107 1.49 -4.74 -4.59
CA GLU A 107 1.31 -6.05 -3.95
C GLU A 107 0.26 -5.97 -2.84
N TYR A 108 0.27 -4.88 -2.05
CA TYR A 108 -0.73 -4.67 -1.01
C TYR A 108 -2.15 -4.52 -1.57
N ILE A 109 -2.34 -3.68 -2.60
CA ILE A 109 -3.64 -3.47 -3.27
C ILE A 109 -4.15 -4.80 -3.86
N ASP A 110 -3.29 -5.53 -4.57
CA ASP A 110 -3.62 -6.85 -5.11
C ASP A 110 -4.04 -7.85 -4.00
N ALA A 111 -3.29 -7.88 -2.90
CA ALA A 111 -3.56 -8.77 -1.78
C ALA A 111 -4.91 -8.45 -1.13
N VAL A 112 -5.24 -7.17 -0.93
CA VAL A 112 -6.52 -6.75 -0.33
C VAL A 112 -7.71 -7.18 -1.18
N LEU A 113 -7.65 -6.99 -2.50
CA LEU A 113 -8.69 -7.49 -3.43
C LEU A 113 -8.78 -9.01 -3.42
N THR A 114 -7.64 -9.70 -3.46
CA THR A 114 -7.58 -11.16 -3.38
C THR A 114 -8.22 -11.65 -2.07
N GLY A 115 -7.93 -10.99 -0.95
CA GLY A 115 -8.52 -11.27 0.36
C GLY A 115 -10.03 -11.04 0.41
N ALA A 116 -10.55 -10.10 -0.39
CA ALA A 116 -11.99 -9.87 -0.58
C ALA A 116 -12.66 -10.86 -1.55
N GLY A 117 -11.90 -11.81 -2.10
CA GLY A 117 -12.41 -12.85 -3.01
C GLY A 117 -12.41 -12.46 -4.48
N VAL A 118 -11.77 -11.35 -4.86
CA VAL A 118 -11.58 -10.96 -6.26
C VAL A 118 -10.47 -11.82 -6.88
N ASP A 119 -10.77 -12.47 -8.00
CA ASP A 119 -9.74 -13.07 -8.85
C ASP A 119 -9.06 -11.97 -9.66
N VAL A 120 -8.03 -11.36 -9.09
CA VAL A 120 -7.30 -10.23 -9.70
C VAL A 120 -6.68 -10.63 -11.03
N ALA A 121 -6.16 -11.86 -11.16
CA ALA A 121 -5.59 -12.33 -12.41
C ALA A 121 -6.65 -12.42 -13.51
N ALA A 122 -7.84 -12.91 -13.20
CA ALA A 122 -8.95 -12.94 -14.15
C ALA A 122 -9.49 -11.53 -14.46
N LEU A 123 -9.57 -10.64 -13.46
CA LEU A 123 -9.97 -9.24 -13.63
C LEU A 123 -9.07 -8.52 -14.64
N THR A 124 -7.76 -8.54 -14.41
CA THR A 124 -6.80 -7.87 -15.31
C THR A 124 -6.81 -8.51 -16.70
N ALA A 125 -6.89 -9.84 -16.79
CA ALA A 125 -6.92 -10.54 -18.07
C ALA A 125 -8.15 -10.19 -18.92
N ARG A 126 -9.32 -9.94 -18.31
CA ARG A 126 -10.53 -9.47 -19.03
C ARG A 126 -10.32 -8.09 -19.66
N GLY A 127 -9.50 -7.24 -19.04
CA GLY A 127 -9.08 -5.94 -19.58
C GLY A 127 -7.88 -6.01 -20.55
N GLY A 128 -7.27 -7.18 -20.75
CA GLY A 128 -6.08 -7.33 -21.58
C GLY A 128 -4.76 -7.00 -20.87
N HIS A 129 -4.76 -6.97 -19.53
CA HIS A 129 -3.62 -6.63 -18.69
C HIS A 129 -3.06 -7.85 -17.95
N HIS A 130 -1.77 -7.80 -17.65
CA HIS A 130 -1.14 -8.73 -16.71
C HIS A 130 -1.51 -8.37 -15.27
N ARG A 131 -1.54 -9.35 -14.35
CA ARG A 131 -1.88 -9.12 -12.92
C ARG A 131 -1.01 -8.01 -12.29
N GLY A 132 0.28 -8.01 -12.61
CA GLY A 132 1.24 -7.01 -12.13
C GLY A 132 0.99 -5.58 -12.64
N GLU A 133 0.13 -5.41 -13.65
CA GLU A 133 -0.23 -4.11 -14.22
C GLU A 133 -1.49 -3.52 -13.57
N LEU A 134 -2.02 -4.15 -12.50
CA LEU A 134 -3.26 -3.77 -11.82
C LEU A 134 -3.38 -2.26 -11.56
N THR A 135 -2.29 -1.60 -11.19
CA THR A 135 -2.32 -0.17 -10.82
C THR A 135 -1.74 0.74 -11.90
N ASP A 136 -1.21 0.19 -13.00
CA ASP A 136 -0.33 0.92 -13.93
C ASP A 136 -1.01 2.08 -14.65
N SER A 137 -2.33 2.00 -14.85
CA SER A 137 -3.07 2.98 -15.64
C SER A 137 -3.22 4.35 -14.96
N TRP A 138 -2.95 4.44 -13.65
CA TRP A 138 -3.19 5.66 -12.85
C TRP A 138 -1.97 6.14 -12.07
N ARG A 139 -0.81 5.49 -12.19
CA ARG A 139 0.40 5.89 -11.45
C ARG A 139 0.99 7.16 -12.07
N ASP A 140 1.24 8.17 -11.23
CA ASP A 140 1.95 9.40 -11.62
C ASP A 140 3.30 9.57 -10.90
N TRP A 141 3.64 8.66 -9.97
CA TRP A 141 4.94 8.60 -9.27
C TRP A 141 6.03 7.88 -10.08
#